data_AF-A0A3P7IUA1-F1
#
_entry.id   AF-A0A3P7IUA1-F1
#
_cell.length_a   1.000
_cell.length_b   1.000
_cell.length_c   1.000
_cell.angle_alpha   90.00
_cell.angle_beta   90.00
_cell.angle_gamma   90.00
#
_symmetry.space_group_name_H-M   'P 1'
#
loop_
_entity.id
_entity.type
_entity.pdbx_description
1 polymer ?
#
loop_
_entity_poly.entity_id
_entity_poly.type
_entity_poly.pdbx_seq_one_letter_code
_entity_poly.pdbx_strand_id
1 'polypeptide(L)'
;MFRCIGNAEPTGSCDREMKGCPDDSSCFLGPFGPGLCCNKKVEEEWLDELNPECEGHMEWGEKAWKNIEYLLGRKCAHRFCPKDYVCVQKIHLAQCCQRANKTVKEP
;
A
#
# COMPACT_ATOMS: atom_id res chain seq x y z
N MET A 1 -2.16 17.28 -5.85
CA MET A 1 -3.54 17.17 -5.36
C MET A 1 -3.47 16.83 -3.88
N PHE A 2 -4.21 17.55 -3.03
CA PHE A 2 -4.14 17.36 -1.59
C PHE A 2 -5.19 16.32 -1.18
N ARG A 3 -4.77 15.08 -0.94
CA ARG A 3 -5.64 13.93 -0.67
C ARG A 3 -4.94 12.98 0.30
N CYS A 4 -5.74 12.22 1.05
CA CYS A 4 -5.26 11.08 1.84
C CYS A 4 -4.74 9.96 0.94
N ILE A 5 -3.97 9.03 1.51
CA ILE A 5 -3.38 7.91 0.78
C ILE A 5 -4.46 7.09 0.08
N GLY A 6 -4.11 6.49 -1.05
CA GLY A 6 -5.06 5.68 -1.81
C GLY A 6 -6.21 6.45 -2.46
N ASN A 7 -6.26 7.78 -2.33
CA ASN A 7 -7.42 8.65 -2.58
C ASN A 7 -8.59 8.39 -1.62
N ALA A 8 -8.31 7.96 -0.38
CA ALA A 8 -9.33 7.82 0.65
C ALA A 8 -10.06 9.15 0.90
N GLU A 9 -11.34 9.07 1.27
CA GLU A 9 -12.13 10.24 1.62
C GLU A 9 -11.63 10.83 2.96
N PRO A 10 -11.40 12.15 3.03
CA PRO A 10 -11.00 12.79 4.27
C PRO A 10 -12.14 12.72 5.28
N THR A 11 -11.82 12.45 6.55
CA THR A 11 -12.80 12.42 7.63
C THR A 11 -13.13 13.82 8.15
N GLY A 12 -12.38 14.84 7.71
CA GLY A 12 -12.52 16.23 8.15
C GLY A 12 -11.33 17.09 7.73
N SER A 13 -11.22 18.26 8.36
CA SER A 13 -10.12 19.21 8.16
C SER A 13 -9.52 19.60 9.50
N CYS A 14 -8.23 19.95 9.48
CA CYS A 14 -7.51 20.44 10.65
C CYS A 14 -6.84 21.78 10.38
N ASP A 15 -6.63 22.53 11.45
CA ASP A 15 -5.93 23.81 11.41
C ASP A 15 -4.40 23.64 11.41
N ARG A 16 -3.67 24.75 11.23
CA ARG A 16 -2.19 24.79 11.25
C ARG A 16 -1.58 24.25 12.54
N GLU A 17 -2.32 24.28 13.64
CA GLU A 17 -1.91 23.71 14.94
C GLU A 17 -2.17 22.20 15.05
N MET A 18 -2.54 21.53 13.95
CA MET A 18 -2.93 20.10 13.91
C MET A 18 -4.15 19.74 14.78
N LYS A 19 -4.97 20.74 15.13
CA LYS A 19 -6.19 20.58 15.91
C LYS A 19 -7.41 20.42 14.97
N GLY A 20 -8.42 19.70 15.44
CA GLY A 20 -9.71 19.54 14.76
C GLY A 20 -9.99 18.15 14.16
N CYS A 21 -9.00 17.25 14.13
CA CYS A 21 -9.24 15.87 13.70
C CYS A 21 -9.82 15.01 14.82
N PRO A 22 -10.69 14.04 14.49
CA PRO A 22 -11.14 13.01 15.43
C PRO A 22 -9.97 12.09 15.83
N ASP A 23 -10.10 11.38 16.97
CA ASP A 23 -9.03 10.56 17.55
C ASP A 23 -8.47 9.49 16.60
N ASP A 24 -9.32 8.95 15.72
CA ASP A 24 -8.99 7.92 14.73
C ASP A 24 -8.37 8.48 13.43
N SER A 25 -8.16 9.79 13.35
CA SER A 25 -7.58 10.45 12.17
C SER A 25 -6.33 11.26 12.51
N SER A 26 -5.44 11.36 11.52
CA SER A 26 -4.23 12.17 11.56
C SER A 26 -4.38 13.40 10.69
N CYS A 27 -3.87 14.53 11.17
CA CYS A 27 -3.83 15.77 10.41
C CYS A 27 -2.67 15.73 9.41
N PHE A 28 -3.00 15.60 8.13
CA PHE A 28 -2.05 15.81 7.05
C PHE A 28 -2.11 17.28 6.66
N LEU A 29 -1.04 18.06 6.91
CA LEU A 29 -1.02 19.50 6.65
C LEU A 29 -0.75 19.81 5.18
N GLY A 30 -1.50 20.77 4.64
CA GLY A 30 -1.32 21.24 3.26
C GLY A 30 -0.26 22.34 3.16
N PRO A 31 0.21 22.62 1.93
CA PRO A 31 1.24 23.64 1.69
C PRO A 31 0.85 25.06 2.14
N PHE A 32 -0.44 25.33 2.36
CA PHE A 32 -0.96 26.65 2.75
C PHE A 32 -1.48 26.72 4.20
N GLY A 33 -1.36 25.63 4.97
CA GLY A 33 -1.66 25.61 6.39
C GLY A 33 -2.87 24.78 6.83
N PRO A 34 -4.08 24.89 6.24
CA PRO A 34 -5.15 23.95 6.59
C PRO A 34 -4.78 22.57 6.06
N GLY A 35 -5.06 21.57 6.89
CA GLY A 35 -4.83 20.16 6.61
C GLY A 35 -6.11 19.36 6.42
N LEU A 36 -5.97 18.13 5.97
CA LEU A 36 -7.03 17.13 5.93
C LEU A 36 -6.84 16.14 7.06
N CYS A 37 -7.96 15.68 7.62
CA CYS A 37 -7.95 14.55 8.54
C CYS A 37 -8.06 13.26 7.73
N CYS A 38 -7.01 12.45 7.80
CA CYS A 38 -6.94 11.16 7.14
C CYS A 38 -7.03 10.05 8.17
N ASN A 39 -7.86 9.04 7.93
CA ASN A 39 -8.06 7.94 8.87
C ASN A 39 -6.74 7.18 9.08
N LYS A 40 -6.27 7.11 10.34
CA LYS A 40 -4.98 6.52 10.70
C LYS A 40 -4.89 5.06 10.29
N LYS A 41 -5.95 4.29 10.56
CA LYS A 41 -5.98 2.87 10.26
C LYS A 41 -5.87 2.61 8.77
N VAL A 42 -6.60 3.37 7.94
CA VAL A 42 -6.49 3.26 6.49
C VAL A 42 -5.08 3.61 6.03
N GLU A 43 -4.50 4.69 6.56
CA GLU A 43 -3.13 5.08 6.22
C GLU A 43 -2.10 3.98 6.57
N GLU A 44 -2.23 3.38 7.75
CA GLU A 44 -1.40 2.27 8.21
C GLU A 44 -1.55 1.02 7.32
N GLU A 45 -2.79 0.63 6.99
CA GLU A 45 -3.06 -0.49 6.07
C GLU A 45 -2.42 -0.26 4.69
N TRP A 46 -2.49 0.97 4.17
CA TRP A 46 -1.83 1.32 2.91
C TRP A 46 -0.31 1.24 2.99
N LEU A 47 0.29 1.74 4.07
CA LEU A 47 1.74 1.72 4.25
C LEU A 47 2.28 0.31 4.42
N ASP A 48 1.55 -0.56 5.13
CA ASP A 48 1.87 -1.98 5.27
C ASP A 48 1.83 -2.69 3.90
N GLU A 49 0.77 -2.47 3.13
CA GLU A 49 0.59 -3.10 1.83
C GLU A 49 1.52 -2.57 0.72
N LEU A 50 2.11 -1.39 0.90
CA LEU A 50 3.13 -0.84 -0.02
C LEU A 50 4.47 -1.59 0.08
N ASN A 51 4.71 -2.31 1.18
CA ASN A 51 5.87 -3.17 1.35
C ASN A 51 5.42 -4.65 1.39
N PRO A 52 5.22 -5.28 0.23
CA PRO A 52 4.62 -6.60 0.15
C PRO A 52 5.51 -7.66 0.81
N GLU A 53 5.02 -8.25 1.90
CA GLU A 53 5.61 -9.44 2.49
C GLU A 53 4.85 -10.70 2.04
N CYS A 54 5.59 -11.68 1.54
CA CYS A 54 5.05 -12.98 1.14
C CYS A 54 5.51 -14.04 2.14
N GLU A 55 4.58 -14.71 2.82
CA GLU A 55 4.89 -15.76 3.81
C GLU A 55 5.64 -16.93 3.15
N GLY A 56 6.97 -16.95 3.29
CA GLY A 56 7.82 -18.03 2.78
C GLY A 56 8.03 -18.04 1.25
N HIS A 57 7.71 -16.94 0.55
CA HIS A 57 7.89 -16.79 -0.90
C HIS A 57 8.57 -15.49 -1.26
N MET A 58 9.15 -15.41 -2.46
CA MET A 58 9.68 -14.15 -2.98
C MET A 58 8.55 -13.29 -3.54
N GLU A 59 8.52 -12.04 -3.11
CA GLU A 59 7.74 -10.97 -3.70
C GLU A 59 8.28 -10.62 -5.09
N TRP A 60 7.39 -10.30 -6.02
CA TRP A 60 7.84 -9.81 -7.33
C TRP A 60 8.34 -8.38 -7.19
N GLY A 61 9.61 -8.17 -7.52
CA GLY A 61 10.20 -6.84 -7.58
C GLY A 61 11.26 -6.73 -8.68
N GLU A 62 11.25 -5.61 -9.40
CA GLU A 62 12.32 -5.25 -10.33
C GLU A 62 13.33 -4.33 -9.63
N LYS A 63 14.63 -4.53 -9.91
CA LYS A 63 15.66 -3.62 -9.41
C LYS A 63 15.56 -2.28 -10.14
N ALA A 64 15.10 -1.26 -9.44
CA ALA A 64 15.07 0.12 -9.91
C ALA A 64 16.22 0.91 -9.29
N TRP A 65 17.34 1.04 -10.02
CA TRP A 65 18.54 1.84 -9.67
C TRP A 65 19.12 1.60 -8.26
N LYS A 66 18.47 2.11 -7.20
CA LYS A 66 18.85 1.95 -5.78
C LYS A 66 17.81 1.23 -4.90
N ASN A 67 16.62 0.96 -5.40
CA ASN A 67 15.52 0.32 -4.66
C ASN A 67 14.96 -0.87 -5.44
N ILE A 68 14.16 -1.68 -4.77
CA ILE A 68 13.32 -2.69 -5.42
C ILE A 68 11.94 -2.04 -5.64
N GLU A 69 11.47 -2.03 -6.88
CA GLU A 69 10.11 -1.62 -7.19
C GLU A 69 9.22 -2.87 -7.27
N TYR A 70 8.28 -2.96 -6.34
CA TYR A 70 7.32 -4.05 -6.31
C TYR A 70 6.14 -3.77 -7.25
N LEU A 71 5.65 -4.82 -7.91
CA LEU A 71 4.46 -4.71 -8.75
C LEU A 71 3.21 -4.81 -7.88
N LEU A 72 2.60 -3.65 -7.65
CA LEU A 72 1.38 -3.49 -6.86
C LEU A 72 0.20 -3.15 -7.78
N GLY A 73 -0.88 -3.89 -7.65
CA GLY A 73 -2.15 -3.62 -8.32
C GLY A 73 -3.23 -3.23 -7.34
N ARG A 74 -4.38 -2.73 -7.83
CA ARG A 74 -5.56 -2.50 -6.98
C ARG A 74 -6.36 -3.77 -6.73
N LYS A 75 -6.44 -4.66 -7.73
CA LYS A 75 -7.27 -5.87 -7.68
C LYS A 75 -6.60 -7.02 -8.42
N CYS A 76 -6.66 -8.23 -7.85
CA CYS A 76 -6.20 -9.44 -8.53
C CYS A 76 -6.98 -9.76 -9.81
N ALA A 77 -8.23 -9.27 -9.91
CA ALA A 77 -9.06 -9.42 -11.11
C ALA A 77 -8.42 -8.83 -12.38
N HIS A 78 -7.48 -7.88 -12.24
CA HIS A 78 -6.78 -7.29 -13.38
C HIS A 78 -5.69 -8.20 -13.97
N ARG A 79 -5.38 -9.34 -13.34
CA ARG A 79 -4.43 -10.37 -13.84
C ARG A 79 -3.08 -9.80 -14.27
N PHE A 80 -2.55 -8.88 -13.46
CA PHE A 80 -1.28 -8.19 -13.73
C PHE A 80 -0.06 -8.99 -13.26
N CYS A 81 -0.24 -10.03 -12.43
CA CYS A 81 0.89 -10.83 -11.95
C CYS A 81 1.53 -11.63 -13.07
N PRO A 82 2.88 -11.69 -13.11
CA PRO A 82 3.62 -12.43 -14.11
C PRO A 82 3.50 -13.95 -13.89
N LYS A 83 4.00 -14.71 -14.88
CA LYS A 83 4.01 -16.17 -14.83
C LYS A 83 4.78 -16.64 -13.58
N ASP A 84 4.28 -17.72 -12.96
CA ASP A 84 4.80 -18.33 -11.72
C ASP A 84 4.59 -17.51 -10.43
N TYR A 85 3.87 -16.39 -10.52
CA TYR A 85 3.38 -15.64 -9.37
C TYR A 85 1.86 -15.81 -9.22
N VAL A 86 1.41 -15.82 -7.97
CA VAL A 86 0.01 -15.80 -7.58
C VAL A 86 -0.30 -14.43 -7.01
N CYS A 87 -1.45 -13.89 -7.42
CA CYS A 87 -1.92 -12.64 -6.87
C CYS A 87 -2.52 -12.87 -5.48
N VAL A 88 -2.05 -12.11 -4.50
CA VAL A 88 -2.58 -12.06 -3.14
C VAL A 88 -3.31 -10.74 -2.98
N GLN A 89 -4.63 -10.81 -2.79
CA GLN A 89 -5.47 -9.65 -2.55
C GLN A 89 -5.36 -9.27 -1.07
N LYS A 90 -4.91 -8.05 -0.80
CA LYS A 90 -4.95 -7.42 0.53
C LYS A 90 -6.17 -6.48 0.60
N ILE A 91 -6.24 -5.61 1.60
CA ILE A 91 -7.38 -4.71 1.84
C ILE A 91 -7.49 -3.69 0.72
N HIS A 92 -6.40 -3.00 0.38
CA HIS A 92 -6.42 -1.89 -0.59
C HIS A 92 -5.68 -2.20 -1.89
N LEU A 93 -4.63 -3.01 -1.78
CA LEU A 93 -3.72 -3.39 -2.83
C LEU A 93 -3.74 -4.90 -3.06
N ALA A 94 -3.14 -5.28 -4.17
CA ALA A 94 -2.91 -6.64 -4.57
C ALA A 94 -1.43 -6.76 -4.91
N GLN A 95 -0.80 -7.80 -4.40
CA GLN A 95 0.63 -8.07 -4.58
C GLN A 95 0.84 -9.40 -5.28
N CYS A 96 1.98 -9.56 -5.93
CA CYS A 96 2.35 -10.80 -6.60
C CYS A 96 3.38 -11.55 -5.75
N CYS A 97 2.99 -12.71 -5.23
CA CYS A 97 3.86 -13.61 -4.49
C CYS A 97 4.23 -14.81 -5.35
N GLN A 98 5.47 -15.26 -5.31
CA GLN A 98 5.88 -16.45 -6.03
C GLN A 98 5.02 -17.63 -5.58
N ARG A 99 4.55 -18.44 -6.52
CA ARG A 99 3.78 -19.63 -6.20
C ARG A 99 4.68 -20.59 -5.41
N ALA A 100 4.16 -21.16 -4.32
CA ALA A 100 4.77 -22.29 -3.64
C ALA A 100 4.87 -23.49 -4.61
N ASN A 101 5.85 -23.52 -5.49
CA ASN A 101 6.17 -24.75 -6.20
C ASN A 101 6.84 -25.67 -5.19
N LYS A 102 6.07 -26.65 -4.69
CA LYS A 102 6.61 -27.86 -4.09
C LYS A 102 7.47 -28.59 -5.14
N THR A 103 8.66 -28.09 -5.40
CA THR A 103 9.79 -28.80 -6.02
C THR A 103 10.98 -27.85 -6.03
N VAL A 104 11.67 -27.75 -4.90
CA VAL A 104 13.12 -27.78 -4.98
C VAL A 104 13.46 -29.24 -5.27
N LYS A 105 13.65 -29.56 -6.55
CA LYS A 105 14.34 -30.77 -7.02
C LYS A 105 15.32 -30.22 -8.06
N GLU A 106 16.57 -29.94 -7.64
CA GLU A 106 17.77 -30.79 -7.83
C GLU A 106 18.08 -31.04 -9.31
N PRO A 107 19.34 -31.07 -9.77
CA PRO A 107 20.56 -31.53 -9.07
C PRO A 107 21.62 -30.46 -8.75
#